data_AF-A0A6V7WBD4-F1
#
_entry.id   AF-A0A6V7WBD4-F1
#
_cell.length_a   1.000
_cell.length_b   1.000
_cell.length_c   1.000
_cell.angle_alpha   90.00
_cell.angle_beta   90.00
_cell.angle_gamma   90.00
#
_symmetry.space_group_name_H-M   'P 1'
#
loop_
_entity.id
_entity.type
_entity.pdbx_description
1 polymer ?
#
loop_
_entity_poly.entity_id
_entity_poly.type
_entity_poly.pdbx_seq_one_letter_code
_entity_poly.pdbx_strand_id
1 'polypeptide(L)' 'MSKYCSICTKALTSNNTYNIPCDHVFHKECITKWISLEESCPICRKKATLNDIKESMIKVGF' A
#
# COMPACT_ATOMS: atom_id res chain seq x y z
N MET A 1 1.89 9.33 -14.81
CA MET A 1 2.24 9.55 -13.39
C MET A 1 2.72 8.24 -12.79
N SER A 2 4.00 8.14 -12.44
CA SER A 2 4.52 7.01 -11.67
C SER A 2 3.93 7.06 -10.26
N LYS A 3 3.30 5.98 -9.79
CA LYS A 3 2.87 5.88 -8.39
C LYS A 3 4.09 5.45 -7.55
N TYR A 4 4.32 6.10 -6.40
CA TYR A 4 5.43 5.80 -5.50
C TYR A 4 4.92 5.39 -4.12
N CYS A 5 5.66 4.51 -3.45
CA CYS A 5 5.35 4.07 -2.09
C CYS A 5 5.85 5.11 -1.09
N SER A 6 4.98 5.74 -0.29
CA SER A 6 5.40 6.75 0.69
C SER A 6 6.25 6.21 1.84
N ILE A 7 6.29 4.88 2.04
CA ILE A 7 7.05 4.23 3.12
C ILE A 7 8.53 4.08 2.74
N CYS A 8 8.80 3.63 1.51
CA CYS A 8 10.16 3.34 1.04
C CYS A 8 10.62 4.25 -0.11
N THR A 9 9.79 5.21 -0.52
CA THR A 9 10.00 6.18 -1.60
C THR A 9 10.37 5.59 -2.96
N LYS A 10 10.09 4.29 -3.18
CA LYS A 10 10.33 3.56 -4.43
C LYS A 10 9.08 3.52 -5.31
N ALA A 11 9.29 3.31 -6.61
CA ALA A 11 8.22 3.13 -7.58
C ALA A 11 7.36 1.89 -7.24
N LEU A 12 6.04 2.06 -7.33
CA LEU A 12 5.09 0.97 -7.16
C LEU A 12 5.05 0.15 -8.44
N THR A 13 5.43 -1.13 -8.34
CA THR A 13 5.38 -2.10 -9.44
C THR A 13 4.12 -2.96 -9.31
N SER A 14 3.51 -3.25 -10.45
CA SER A 14 2.20 -3.91 -10.55
C SER A 14 1.99 -5.22 -9.83
N ASN A 15 3.07 -5.94 -9.53
CA ASN A 15 2.98 -7.31 -9.03
C ASN A 15 2.93 -7.43 -7.49
N ASN A 16 3.26 -6.36 -6.75
CA ASN A 16 3.43 -6.46 -5.29
C ASN A 16 2.83 -5.25 -4.56
N THR A 17 1.65 -4.78 -4.98
CA THR A 17 0.99 -3.63 -4.35
C THR A 17 -0.29 -3.99 -3.64
N TYR A 18 -0.47 -3.41 -2.46
CA TYR A 18 -1.66 -3.55 -1.65
C TYR A 18 -2.38 -2.21 -1.57
N ASN A 19 -3.70 -2.28 -1.60
CA ASN A 19 -4.57 -1.14 -1.37
C ASN A 19 -5.22 -1.28 0.01
N ILE A 20 -5.36 -0.16 0.70
CA ILE A 20 -6.01 -0.07 2.01
C ILE A 20 -7.37 0.61 1.88
N PRO A 21 -8.31 0.45 2.83
CA PRO A 21 -9.69 0.99 2.74
C PRO A 21 -9.80 2.50 2.52
N CYS A 22 -8.70 3.24 2.68
CA CYS A 22 -8.65 4.67 2.39
C CYS A 22 -8.14 5.00 0.97
N ASP A 23 -8.09 4.03 0.06
CA ASP A 23 -7.68 4.12 -1.35
C ASP A 23 -6.17 4.35 -1.61
N HIS A 24 -5.35 4.42 -0.55
CA HIS A 24 -3.91 4.53 -0.73
C HIS A 24 -3.26 3.19 -1.11
N VAL A 25 -2.22 3.25 -1.96
CA VAL A 25 -1.53 2.07 -2.48
C VAL A 25 -0.08 2.08 -2.01
N PHE A 26 0.39 0.92 -1.56
CA PHE A 26 1.75 0.72 -1.07
C PHE A 26 2.29 -0.63 -1.52
N HIS A 27 3.60 -0.87 -1.40
CA HIS A 27 4.12 -2.22 -1.56
C HIS A 27 3.58 -3.14 -0.48
N LYS A 28 3.24 -4.38 -0.85
CA LYS A 28 2.81 -5.46 0.03
C LYS A 28 3.66 -5.54 1.29
N GLU A 29 4.98 -5.59 1.13
CA GLU A 29 5.91 -5.71 2.26
C GLU A 29 5.95 -4.45 3.13
N CYS A 30 5.91 -3.27 2.51
CA CYS A 30 5.96 -2.00 3.22
C CYS A 30 4.71 -1.80 4.08
N ILE A 31 3.52 -1.98 3.51
CA ILE A 31 2.28 -1.79 4.25
C ILE A 31 2.05 -2.89 5.28
N THR A 32 2.42 -4.14 4.98
CA THR A 32 2.31 -5.24 5.95
C THR A 32 3.17 -4.96 7.19
N LYS A 33 4.43 -4.52 7.00
CA LYS A 33 5.29 -4.12 8.12
C LYS A 33 4.71 -2.93 8.87
N TRP A 34 4.27 -1.89 8.16
CA TRP A 34 3.71 -0.69 8.78
C TRP A 34 2.48 -1.02 9.64
N ILE A 35 1.50 -1.73 9.09
CA ILE A 35 0.25 -2.09 9.79
C ILE A 35 0.52 -3.00 11.00
N SER A 36 1.55 -3.85 10.92
CA SER A 36 1.98 -4.68 12.06
C SER A 36 2.59 -3.86 13.21
N LEU A 37 3.08 -2.65 12.93
CA LEU A 37 3.63 -1.71 13.91
C LEU A 37 2.56 -0.71 14.38
N GLU A 38 1.82 -0.15 13.42
CA GLU A 38 0.82 0.88 13.59
C GLU A 38 -0.34 0.61 12.64
N GLU A 39 -1.50 0.21 13.17
CA GLU A 39 -2.73 -0.13 12.44
C GLU A 39 -3.41 1.10 11.81
N SER A 40 -2.64 1.91 11.10
CA SER A 40 -3.02 3.21 10.56
C SER A 40 -2.37 3.44 9.18
N CYS A 41 -3.03 4.25 8.35
CA CYS A 41 -2.47 4.67 7.08
C CYS A 41 -1.35 5.70 7.27
N PRO A 42 -0.15 5.51 6.71
CA PRO A 42 0.95 6.47 6.82
C PRO A 42 0.69 7.80 6.11
N ILE A 43 -0.31 7.89 5.22
CA ILE A 43 -0.63 9.12 4.48
C ILE A 43 -1.74 9.91 5.17
N CYS A 44 -2.86 9.27 5.52
CA CYS A 44 -4.04 9.95 6.04
C CYS A 44 -4.42 9.55 7.48
N ARG A 45 -3.64 8.68 8.12
CA ARG A 45 -3.88 8.15 9.48
C ARG A 45 -5.24 7.49 9.69
N LYS A 46 -5.94 7.09 8.62
CA LYS A 46 -7.12 6.24 8.73
C LYS A 46 -6.75 4.88 9.30
N LYS A 47 -7.58 4.35 10.19
CA LYS A 47 -7.41 3.01 10.75
C LYS A 47 -7.44 1.97 9.63
N ALA A 48 -6.43 1.10 9.60
CA ALA A 48 -6.33 0.00 8.65
C ALA A 48 -5.65 -1.18 9.35
N THR A 49 -6.13 -2.39 9.11
CA THR A 49 -5.59 -3.61 9.72
C THR A 49 -5.14 -4.59 8.64
N LEU A 50 -4.39 -5.64 9.00
CA LEU A 50 -3.92 -6.65 8.04
C LEU A 50 -5.06 -7.38 7.33
N ASN A 51 -6.27 -7.39 7.90
CA ASN A 51 -7.46 -7.95 7.25
C ASN A 51 -8.11 -6.98 6.25
N ASP A 52 -7.80 -5.68 6.36
CA ASP A 52 -8.38 -4.63 5.51
C ASP A 52 -7.54 -4.38 4.25
N ILE A 53 -6.26 -4.71 4.30
CA ILE A 53 -5.35 -4.54 3.16
C ILE A 53 -5.59 -5.64 2.13
N LYS A 54 -5.78 -5.25 0.86
CA LYS A 54 -6.08 -6.18 -0.24
C LYS A 54 -5.05 -6.12 -1.35
N GLU A 55 -4.75 -7.27 -1.93
CA GLU A 55 -3.92 -7.38 -3.13
C GLU A 55 -4.55 -6.60 -4.29
N SER A 56 -3.83 -5.58 -4.76
CA SER A 56 -4.25 -4.79 -5.90
C SER A 56 -3.29 -5.05 -7.05
N MET A 57 -3.75 -5.82 -8.03
CA MET A 57 -3.04 -5.99 -9.31
C MET A 57 -3.25 -4.71 -10.12
N ILE A 58 -2.32 -3.76 -10.03
CA ILE A 58 -2.30 -2.64 -10.96
C ILE A 58 -2.03 -3.25 -12.33
N LYS A 59 -3.01 -3.31 -13.23
CA LYS A 59 -2.77 -3.71 -14.62
C LYS A 59 -1.82 -2.68 -15.22
N VAL A 60 -0.52 -2.96 -15.23
CA VAL A 60 0.43 -2.26 -16.09
C VAL A 60 0.12 -2.77 -17.49
N GLY A 61 -0.81 -2.09 -18.14
CA GLY A 61 -1.06 -2.28 -19.55
C GLY A 61 0.23 -1.95 -20.28
N PHE A 62 0.73 -2.92 -21.03
CA PHE A 62 1.60 -2.67 -22.18
C PHE A 62 0.78 -1.96 -23.26
#